data_AF-A0A355L1T8-F1
#
_entry.id   AF-A0A355L1T8-F1
#
_cell.length_a   1.000
_cell.length_b   1.000
_cell.length_c   1.000
_cell.angle_alpha   90.00
_cell.angle_beta   90.00
_cell.angle_gamma   90.00
#
_symmetry.space_group_name_H-M   'P 1'
#
loop_
_entity.id
_entity.type
_entity.pdbx_description
1 polymer ?
#
loop_
_entity_poly.entity_id
_entity_poly.type
_entity_poly.pdbx_seq_one_letter_code
_entity_poly.pdbx_strand_id
1 'polypeptide(L)'
;MVIELLSAALQDGNYGKALNGKDENGKLAPYHLGHFFIAIDTGHFVGEEETRKKAGEIIRSVRNSTKAPGCDRIYTAGEKEYDIWQQRKDSGVPINESVQKEMNEVRDELGLTQYKFPWE
;
A
#
# COMPACT_ATOMS: atom_id res chain seq x y z
N MET A 1 -10.09 -2.65 -15.36
CA MET A 1 -11.56 -2.60 -15.59
C MET A 1 -12.35 -2.96 -14.33
N VAL A 2 -12.17 -4.12 -13.69
CA VAL A 2 -12.94 -4.47 -12.46
C VAL A 2 -12.76 -3.48 -11.31
N ILE A 3 -11.55 -2.97 -11.09
CA ILE A 3 -11.28 -1.96 -10.06
C ILE A 3 -12.07 -0.67 -10.34
N GLU A 4 -12.07 -0.19 -11.58
CA GLU A 4 -12.85 0.99 -11.99
C GLU A 4 -14.36 0.75 -11.82
N LEU A 5 -14.86 -0.42 -12.19
CA LEU A 5 -16.29 -0.73 -12.05
C LEU A 5 -16.74 -0.73 -10.58
N LEU A 6 -15.96 -1.35 -9.70
CA LEU A 6 -16.28 -1.37 -8.26
C LEU A 6 -16.06 -0.01 -7.59
N SER A 7 -15.03 0.72 -8.02
CA SER A 7 -14.62 1.99 -7.41
C SER A 7 -15.26 3.22 -8.03
N ALA A 8 -15.94 3.12 -9.17
CA ALA A 8 -16.64 4.24 -9.79
C ALA A 8 -18.10 3.90 -10.04
N ALA A 9 -18.41 2.82 -10.77
CA ALA A 9 -19.79 2.56 -11.18
C ALA A 9 -20.75 2.29 -10.01
N LEU A 10 -20.32 1.56 -8.96
CA LEU A 10 -21.17 1.27 -7.81
C LEU A 10 -21.46 2.48 -6.90
N GLN A 11 -20.68 3.55 -7.04
CA GLN A 11 -20.82 4.77 -6.25
C GLN A 11 -21.16 6.00 -7.08
N ASP A 12 -21.48 5.81 -8.37
CA ASP A 12 -21.68 6.87 -9.36
C ASP A 12 -20.52 7.89 -9.39
N GLY A 13 -19.29 7.38 -9.27
CA GLY A 13 -18.07 8.16 -9.13
C GLY A 13 -17.36 8.49 -10.44
N ASN A 14 -16.46 9.47 -10.37
CA ASN A 14 -15.59 9.85 -11.49
C ASN A 14 -14.63 8.72 -11.87
N TYR A 15 -14.30 8.60 -13.15
CA TYR A 15 -13.42 7.55 -13.68
C TYR A 15 -12.51 8.07 -14.79
N GLY A 16 -11.40 7.38 -15.02
CA GLY A 16 -10.47 7.68 -16.10
C GLY A 16 -10.00 9.15 -16.15
N LYS A 17 -10.23 9.84 -17.28
CA LYS A 17 -9.73 11.21 -17.49
C LYS A 17 -10.32 12.25 -16.52
N ALA A 18 -11.49 11.99 -15.94
CA ALA A 18 -12.10 12.86 -14.94
C ALA A 18 -11.30 12.91 -13.61
N LEU A 19 -10.29 12.04 -13.44
CA LEU A 19 -9.43 11.97 -12.26
C LEU A 19 -8.03 12.57 -12.50
N ASN A 20 -7.83 13.34 -13.57
CA ASN A 20 -6.55 13.98 -13.89
C ASN A 20 -6.25 15.23 -13.02
N GLY A 21 -7.14 15.58 -12.10
CA GLY A 21 -7.03 16.76 -11.22
C GLY A 21 -7.31 18.08 -11.93
N LYS A 22 -7.99 18.08 -13.07
CA LYS A 22 -8.38 19.28 -13.83
C LYS A 22 -9.85 19.27 -14.22
N ASP A 23 -10.48 20.44 -14.20
CA ASP A 23 -11.84 20.64 -14.71
C ASP A 23 -11.87 20.81 -16.25
N GLU A 24 -13.07 21.03 -16.80
CA GLU A 24 -13.30 21.24 -18.23
C GLU A 24 -12.53 22.44 -18.81
N ASN A 25 -12.17 23.41 -17.97
CA ASN A 25 -11.41 24.61 -18.33
C ASN A 25 -9.89 24.43 -18.09
N GLY A 26 -9.45 23.26 -17.65
CA GLY A 26 -8.05 22.95 -17.36
C GLY A 26 -7.54 23.49 -16.01
N LYS A 27 -8.41 24.03 -15.16
CA LYS A 27 -8.06 24.50 -13.82
C LYS A 27 -7.95 23.32 -12.85
N LEU A 28 -7.05 23.42 -11.87
CA LEU A 28 -6.92 22.41 -10.83
C LEU A 28 -8.24 22.19 -10.09
N ALA A 29 -8.62 20.92 -9.96
CA ALA A 29 -9.83 20.47 -9.27
C ALA A 29 -9.49 19.33 -8.31
N PRO A 30 -10.24 19.17 -7.19
CA PRO A 30 -10.05 18.06 -6.28
C PRO A 30 -10.19 16.69 -6.96
N TYR A 31 -9.43 15.72 -6.47
CA TYR A 31 -9.58 14.33 -6.90
C TYR A 31 -10.81 13.72 -6.26
N HIS A 32 -11.84 13.46 -7.06
CA HIS A 32 -13.05 12.74 -6.63
C HIS A 32 -12.88 11.24 -6.81
N LEU A 33 -11.88 10.68 -6.11
CA LEU A 33 -11.59 9.24 -6.15
C LEU A 33 -12.70 8.47 -5.45
N GLY A 34 -13.13 7.38 -6.09
CA GLY A 34 -13.93 6.38 -5.41
C GLY A 34 -13.09 5.20 -4.94
N HIS A 35 -13.55 4.56 -3.88
CA HIS A 35 -12.90 3.39 -3.28
C HIS A 35 -13.92 2.27 -3.09
N PHE A 36 -13.44 1.04 -3.10
CA PHE A 36 -14.24 -0.15 -2.82
C PHE A 36 -13.53 -1.01 -1.78
N PHE A 37 -14.27 -1.44 -0.76
CA PHE A 37 -13.77 -2.29 0.32
C PHE A 37 -14.66 -3.51 0.45
N ILE A 38 -14.05 -4.68 0.65
CA ILE A 38 -14.76 -5.93 0.90
C ILE A 38 -14.12 -6.62 2.11
N ALA A 39 -14.96 -7.06 3.04
CA ALA A 39 -14.58 -7.91 4.15
C ALA A 39 -15.39 -9.20 4.06
N ILE A 40 -14.71 -10.34 4.17
CA ILE A 40 -15.34 -11.66 4.12
C ILE A 40 -15.10 -12.32 5.48
N ASP A 41 -16.17 -12.60 6.20
CA ASP A 41 -16.09 -13.33 7.47
C ASP A 41 -16.00 -14.84 7.21
N THR A 42 -14.85 -15.41 7.52
CA THR A 42 -14.59 -16.85 7.37
C THR A 42 -15.45 -17.73 8.28
N GLY A 43 -16.01 -17.16 9.36
CA GLY A 43 -16.93 -17.86 10.27
C GLY A 43 -18.21 -18.35 9.58
N HIS A 44 -18.60 -17.70 8.49
CA HIS A 44 -19.73 -18.11 7.65
C HIS A 44 -19.36 -19.19 6.62
N PHE A 45 -18.13 -19.68 6.64
CA PHE A 45 -17.62 -20.75 5.76
C PHE A 45 -17.02 -21.89 6.61
N VAL A 46 -15.73 -22.19 6.45
CA VAL A 46 -15.04 -23.26 7.16
C VAL A 46 -14.47 -22.83 8.51
N GLY A 47 -14.63 -21.55 8.90
CA GLY A 47 -14.08 -20.99 10.12
C GLY A 47 -12.67 -20.42 9.95
N GLU A 48 -12.27 -19.55 10.88
CA GLU A 48 -10.99 -18.82 10.82
C GLU A 48 -9.79 -19.77 10.88
N GLU A 49 -9.80 -20.72 11.82
CA GLU A 49 -8.69 -21.63 12.07
C GLU A 49 -8.37 -22.47 10.83
N GLU A 50 -9.38 -23.14 10.26
CA GLU A 50 -9.22 -23.95 9.06
C GLU A 50 -8.84 -23.10 7.84
N THR A 51 -9.39 -21.89 7.70
CA THR A 51 -9.00 -20.97 6.63
C THR A 51 -7.53 -20.57 6.74
N ARG A 52 -7.07 -20.20 7.94
CA ARG A 52 -5.68 -19.82 8.21
C ARG A 52 -4.71 -20.98 7.97
N LYS A 53 -5.07 -22.18 8.42
CA LYS A 53 -4.31 -23.41 8.18
C LYS A 53 -4.17 -23.67 6.67
N LYS A 54 -5.28 -23.64 5.94
CA LYS A 54 -5.31 -23.89 4.49
C LYS A 54 -4.53 -22.83 3.72
N ALA A 55 -4.71 -21.55 4.02
CA ALA A 55 -3.96 -20.46 3.42
C ALA A 55 -2.45 -20.62 3.66
N GLY A 56 -2.06 -20.95 4.89
CA GLY A 56 -0.66 -21.21 5.24
C GLY A 56 -0.07 -22.40 4.48
N GLU A 57 -0.82 -23.49 4.31
CA GLU A 57 -0.40 -24.66 3.52
C GLU A 57 -0.17 -24.29 2.05
N ILE A 58 -1.10 -23.55 1.44
CA ILE A 58 -0.98 -23.07 0.06
C ILE A 58 0.27 -22.20 -0.11
N ILE A 59 0.44 -21.20 0.76
CA ILE A 59 1.57 -20.27 0.74
C ILE A 59 2.90 -21.02 0.90
N ARG A 60 3.00 -21.95 1.85
CA ARG A 60 4.21 -22.78 2.04
C ARG A 60 4.49 -23.66 0.83
N SER A 61 3.45 -24.26 0.23
CA SER A 61 3.59 -25.08 -0.97
C SER A 61 4.16 -24.29 -2.14
N VAL A 62 3.62 -23.08 -2.40
CA VAL A 62 4.14 -22.18 -3.44
C VAL A 62 5.63 -21.89 -3.22
N ARG A 63 6.04 -21.56 -2.00
CA ARG A 63 7.46 -21.26 -1.68
C ARG A 63 8.41 -22.45 -1.84
N ASN A 64 7.88 -23.67 -1.70
CA ASN A 64 8.63 -24.91 -1.85
C ASN A 64 8.66 -25.43 -3.30
N SER A 65 8.04 -24.73 -4.24
CA SER A 65 8.13 -25.06 -5.67
C SER A 65 9.56 -24.98 -6.19
N THR A 66 9.82 -25.65 -7.31
CA THR A 66 11.09 -25.53 -8.04
C THR A 66 11.39 -24.07 -8.35
N LYS A 67 12.54 -23.59 -7.88
CA LYS A 67 13.00 -22.22 -8.13
C LYS A 67 13.54 -22.10 -9.56
N ALA A 68 13.42 -20.91 -10.13
CA ALA A 68 14.07 -20.60 -11.40
C ALA A 68 15.61 -20.65 -11.23
N PRO A 69 16.38 -21.00 -12.29
CA PRO A 69 17.84 -20.95 -12.25
C PRO A 69 18.35 -19.57 -11.79
N GLY A 70 19.29 -19.55 -10.85
CA GLY A 70 19.84 -18.32 -10.28
C GLY A 70 18.97 -17.64 -9.21
N CYS A 71 17.85 -18.23 -8.81
CA CYS A 71 16.99 -17.72 -7.74
C CYS A 71 17.01 -18.62 -6.50
N ASP A 72 17.23 -18.03 -5.32
CA ASP A 72 17.33 -18.79 -4.07
C ASP A 72 15.96 -19.00 -3.37
N ARG A 73 15.02 -18.07 -3.58
CA ARG A 73 13.75 -17.98 -2.83
C ARG A 73 12.59 -17.54 -3.72
N ILE A 74 11.43 -18.15 -3.48
CA ILE A 74 10.13 -17.69 -3.98
C ILE A 74 9.47 -16.93 -2.82
N TYR A 75 9.00 -15.71 -3.08
CA TYR A 75 8.28 -14.89 -2.11
C TYR A 75 6.77 -15.01 -2.33
N THR A 76 6.02 -14.83 -1.26
CA THR A 76 4.56 -14.72 -1.29
C THR A 76 4.12 -13.29 -0.97
N ALA A 77 2.88 -12.95 -1.29
CA ALA A 77 2.37 -11.59 -1.11
C ALA A 77 2.55 -11.10 0.34
N GLY A 78 3.15 -9.93 0.52
CA GLY A 78 3.42 -9.31 1.82
C GLY A 78 4.72 -9.74 2.51
N GLU A 79 5.42 -10.76 2.01
CA GLU A 79 6.60 -11.30 2.67
C GLU A 79 7.81 -10.37 2.59
N LYS A 80 8.03 -9.71 1.44
CA LYS A 80 9.12 -8.73 1.30
C LYS A 80 8.87 -7.50 2.14
N GLU A 81 7.63 -7.03 2.17
CA GLU A 81 7.18 -5.89 2.96
C GLU A 81 7.32 -6.17 4.45
N TYR A 82 6.97 -7.39 4.89
CA TYR A 82 7.17 -7.84 6.26
C TYR A 82 8.66 -7.91 6.64
N ASP A 83 9.50 -8.50 5.80
CA ASP A 83 10.95 -8.60 6.04
C ASP A 83 11.58 -7.19 6.19
N ILE A 84 11.21 -6.26 5.31
CA ILE A 84 11.64 -4.85 5.37
C ILE A 84 11.09 -4.16 6.62
N TRP A 85 9.82 -4.42 6.98
CA TRP A 85 9.21 -3.83 8.17
C TRP A 85 9.92 -4.29 9.45
N GLN A 86 10.23 -5.59 9.57
CA GLN A 86 10.98 -6.14 10.70
C GLN A 86 12.35 -5.47 10.83
N GLN A 87 13.07 -5.33 9.71
CA GLN A 87 14.36 -4.62 9.69
C GLN A 87 14.20 -3.18 10.18
N ARG A 88 13.25 -2.43 9.60
CA ARG A 88 13.07 -0.99 9.85
C ARG A 88 12.46 -0.66 11.20
N LYS A 89 11.77 -1.62 11.83
CA LYS A 89 11.22 -1.47 13.17
C LYS A 89 12.30 -1.09 14.18
N ASP A 90 13.49 -1.69 14.06
CA ASP A 90 14.61 -1.47 14.96
C ASP A 90 15.68 -0.54 14.35
N SER A 91 15.84 -0.51 13.02
CA SER A 91 16.85 0.34 12.36
C SER A 91 16.37 1.74 11.96
N GLY A 92 15.06 2.00 12.01
CA GLY A 92 14.46 3.20 11.43
C GLY A 92 14.23 3.11 9.92
N VAL A 93 13.49 4.08 9.37
CA VAL A 93 13.19 4.19 7.94
C VAL A 93 14.24 5.09 7.27
N PRO A 94 14.94 4.61 6.23
CA PRO A 94 15.87 5.45 5.49
C PRO A 94 15.11 6.50 4.68
N ILE A 95 15.39 7.78 4.96
CA ILE A 95 14.83 8.92 4.23
C ILE A 95 15.97 9.54 3.42
N ASN A 96 15.78 9.70 2.11
CA ASN A 96 16.81 10.30 1.26
C ASN A 96 16.90 11.82 1.47
N GLU A 97 18.03 12.42 1.06
CA GLU A 97 18.32 13.85 1.28
C GLU A 97 17.26 14.80 0.70
N SER A 98 16.67 14.45 -0.47
CA SER A 98 15.62 15.28 -1.08
C SER A 98 14.37 15.34 -0.20
N VAL A 99 13.93 14.20 0.31
CA VAL A 99 12.76 14.13 1.20
C VAL A 99 13.07 14.76 2.55
N GLN A 100 14.29 14.59 3.09
CA GLN A 100 14.71 15.28 4.32
C GLN A 100 14.59 16.80 4.18
N LYS A 101 15.02 17.34 3.03
CA LYS A 101 14.91 18.77 2.72
C LYS A 101 13.45 19.22 2.65
N GLU A 102 12.60 18.51 1.92
CA GLU A 102 11.16 18.81 1.84
C GLU A 102 10.49 18.78 3.23
N MET A 103 10.85 17.81 4.07
CA MET A 103 10.34 17.73 5.44
C MET A 103 10.77 18.91 6.31
N ASN A 104 12.03 19.35 6.19
CA ASN A 104 12.53 20.54 6.89
C ASN A 104 11.79 21.80 6.42
N GLU A 105 11.61 21.97 5.11
CA GLU A 105 10.90 23.11 4.51
C GLU A 105 9.47 23.22 5.04
N VAL A 106 8.71 22.11 5.04
CA VAL A 106 7.33 22.08 5.56
C VAL A 106 7.29 22.41 7.06
N ARG A 107 8.24 21.89 7.84
CA ARG A 107 8.31 22.20 9.28
C ARG A 107 8.53 23.69 9.50
N ASP A 108 9.50 24.28 8.80
CA ASP A 108 9.89 25.67 8.98
C ASP A 108 8.79 26.63 8.49
N GLU A 109 8.17 26.33 7.35
CA GLU A 109 7.03 27.10 6.82
C GLU A 109 5.85 27.15 7.79
N LEU A 110 5.56 26.02 8.43
CA LEU A 110 4.45 25.89 9.39
C LEU A 110 4.82 26.29 10.83
N GLY A 111 6.07 26.69 11.07
CA GLY A 111 6.55 27.07 12.41
C GLY A 111 6.55 25.93 13.43
N LEU A 112 6.67 24.67 12.98
CA LEU A 112 6.59 23.47 13.80
C LEU A 112 7.89 23.17 14.57
N THR A 113 8.40 24.19 15.26
CA THR A 113 9.71 24.22 15.95
C THR A 113 9.85 23.22 17.10
N GLN A 114 8.75 22.61 17.57
CA GLN A 114 8.78 21.54 18.55
C GLN A 114 9.34 20.22 18.01
N TYR A 115 9.45 20.06 16.69
CA TYR A 115 10.00 18.86 16.07
C TYR A 115 11.42 19.11 15.55
N LYS A 116 12.37 18.29 16.01
CA LYS A 116 13.72 18.21 15.46
C LYS A 116 13.90 16.85 14.79
N PHE A 117 14.34 16.83 13.54
CA PHE A 117 14.54 15.57 12.83
C PHE A 117 15.92 14.96 13.11
N PRO A 118 16.08 13.63 13.06
CA PRO A 118 17.35 12.96 13.41
C PRO A 118 18.54 13.25 12.48
N TRP A 119 18.31 13.88 11.32
CA TRP A 119 19.34 14.22 10.32
C TRP A 119 19.88 15.65 10.46
N GLU A 120 19.37 16.42 11.42
CA GLU A 120 19.78 17.81 11.69
C GLU A 120 20.79 17.94 12.84
#